data_AF-A0A1S2WXY3-F1
#
_entry.id   AF-A0A1S2WXY3-F1
#
_cell.length_a   1.000
_cell.length_b   1.000
_cell.length_c   1.000
_cell.angle_alpha   90.00
_cell.angle_beta   90.00
_cell.angle_gamma   90.00
#
_symmetry.space_group_name_H-M   'P 1'
#
loop_
_entity.id
_entity.type
_entity.pdbx_description
1 polymer ?
#
loop_
_entity_poly.entity_id
_entity_poly.type
_entity_poly.pdbx_seq_one_letter_code
_entity_poly.pdbx_strand_id
1 'polypeptide(L)'
;MLRKLLIIIFISLPLFGVAEELTLQQIKSQQSQQVGKVHFSKWFFDVYDAELYSENGHFSWDKPFLLKIHYLRSFSGKNIANHTVKEIAE
;
A
#
# COMPACT_ATOMS: atom_id res chain seq x y z
N MET A 1 47.22 -4.32 23.09
CA MET A 1 46.43 -5.15 22.15
C MET A 1 44.92 -4.87 22.23
N LEU A 2 44.40 -4.45 23.39
CA LEU A 2 42.98 -4.08 23.59
C LEU A 2 42.47 -2.92 22.70
N ARG A 3 43.33 -1.92 22.42
CA ARG A 3 42.98 -0.77 21.57
C ARG A 3 42.78 -1.11 20.09
N LYS A 4 43.42 -2.18 19.58
CA LYS A 4 43.20 -2.69 18.21
C LYS A 4 41.92 -3.52 18.12
N LEU A 5 41.51 -4.17 19.22
CA LEU A 5 40.29 -4.98 19.29
C LEU A 5 39.01 -4.13 19.22
N LEU A 6 39.01 -2.95 19.85
CA LEU A 6 37.87 -2.02 19.84
C LEU A 6 37.56 -1.44 18.44
N ILE A 7 38.57 -1.28 17.58
CA ILE A 7 38.38 -0.74 16.22
C ILE A 7 37.65 -1.76 15.32
N ILE A 8 37.89 -3.05 15.51
CA ILE A 8 37.27 -4.12 14.71
C ILE A 8 35.77 -4.27 15.04
N ILE A 9 35.40 -4.12 16.32
CA ILE A 9 34.00 -4.16 16.78
C ILE A 9 33.17 -3.01 16.19
N PHE A 10 33.77 -1.83 16.01
CA PHE A 10 33.07 -0.67 15.45
C PHE A 10 32.83 -0.81 13.93
N ILE A 11 33.68 -1.55 13.22
CA ILE A 11 33.53 -1.82 11.78
C ILE A 11 32.50 -2.92 11.51
N SER A 12 32.31 -3.85 12.44
CA SER A 12 31.31 -4.92 12.32
C SER A 12 29.90 -4.53 12.78
N LEU A 13 29.69 -3.29 13.23
CA LEU A 13 28.36 -2.85 13.63
C LEU A 13 27.49 -2.80 12.36
N PRO A 14 26.44 -3.65 12.24
CA PRO A 14 25.57 -3.60 11.09
C PRO A 14 24.93 -2.21 11.09
N LEU A 15 25.10 -1.46 10.00
CA LEU A 15 24.25 -0.32 9.70
C LEU A 15 22.85 -0.89 9.50
N PHE A 16 22.09 -1.01 10.60
CA PHE A 16 20.67 -1.28 10.53
C PHE A 16 20.03 -0.08 9.84
N GLY A 17 19.89 -0.17 8.51
CA GLY A 17 19.06 0.76 7.76
C GLY A 17 17.64 0.64 8.28
N VAL A 18 17.12 1.72 8.85
CA VAL A 18 15.70 1.83 9.14
C VAL A 18 15.00 1.89 7.79
N ALA A 19 14.14 0.91 7.50
CA ALA A 19 13.28 0.99 6.33
C ALA A 19 12.35 2.18 6.51
N GLU A 20 12.45 3.17 5.64
CA GLU A 20 11.58 4.34 5.66
C GLU A 20 10.17 3.89 5.27
N GLU A 21 9.20 4.12 6.16
CA GLU A 21 7.81 3.79 5.89
C GLU A 21 7.26 4.72 4.81
N LEU A 22 6.77 4.15 3.71
CA LEU A 22 6.10 4.91 2.67
C LEU A 22 4.79 5.49 3.20
N THR A 23 4.73 6.81 3.30
CA THR A 23 3.51 7.51 3.70
C THR A 23 2.51 7.59 2.55
N LEU A 24 1.22 7.69 2.89
CA LEU A 24 0.16 7.93 1.90
C LEU A 24 0.38 9.21 1.08
N GLN A 25 1.03 10.22 1.66
CA GLN A 25 1.33 11.47 0.93
C GLN A 25 2.40 11.23 -0.14
N GLN A 26 3.45 10.47 0.17
CA GLN A 26 4.48 10.12 -0.81
C GLN A 26 3.89 9.32 -1.98
N ILE A 27 3.06 8.30 -1.69
CA ILE A 27 2.39 7.49 -2.72
C ILE A 27 1.50 8.37 -3.60
N LYS A 28 0.76 9.33 -3.02
CA LYS A 28 -0.09 10.26 -3.79
C LYS A 28 0.70 11.29 -4.60
N SER A 29 1.90 11.67 -4.13
CA SER A 29 2.76 12.65 -4.80
C SER A 29 3.52 12.06 -5.99
N GLN A 30 3.70 10.74 -6.01
CA GLN A 30 4.25 10.04 -7.17
C GLN A 30 3.27 10.13 -8.33
N GLN A 31 3.77 10.38 -9.55
CA GLN A 31 2.98 10.28 -10.77
C GLN A 31 2.47 8.84 -10.93
N SER A 32 1.27 8.59 -10.42
CA SER A 32 0.65 7.27 -10.41
C SER A 32 -0.11 7.07 -11.72
N GLN A 33 0.21 5.99 -12.44
CA GLN A 33 -0.45 5.59 -13.67
C GLN A 33 -1.55 4.58 -13.36
N GLN A 34 -2.71 4.76 -13.99
CA GLN A 34 -3.84 3.85 -13.80
C GLN A 34 -3.55 2.50 -14.47
N VAL A 35 -3.59 1.44 -13.67
CA VAL A 35 -3.44 0.05 -14.09
C VAL A 35 -4.78 -0.50 -14.60
N GLY A 36 -5.88 -0.15 -13.92
CA GLY A 36 -7.20 -0.67 -14.23
C GLY A 36 -8.31 0.05 -13.49
N LYS A 37 -9.53 -0.11 -13.99
CA LYS A 37 -10.75 0.40 -13.38
C LYS A 37 -11.89 -0.60 -13.59
N VAL A 38 -12.75 -0.74 -12.58
CA VAL A 38 -13.95 -1.56 -12.65
C VAL A 38 -15.13 -0.82 -12.03
N HIS A 39 -16.31 -1.06 -12.59
CA HIS A 39 -17.59 -0.68 -12.01
C HIS A 39 -18.28 -1.95 -11.51
N PHE A 40 -18.56 -2.02 -10.21
CA PHE A 40 -19.16 -3.20 -9.59
C PHE A 40 -20.63 -2.98 -9.28
N SER A 41 -21.48 -3.84 -9.85
CA SER A 41 -22.92 -3.86 -9.62
C SER A 41 -23.36 -5.24 -9.15
N LYS A 42 -24.30 -5.28 -8.20
CA LYS A 42 -24.88 -6.51 -7.64
C LYS A 42 -26.38 -6.35 -7.49
N TRP A 43 -27.15 -7.31 -8.00
CA TRP A 43 -28.61 -7.38 -7.83
C TRP A 43 -29.29 -6.06 -8.26
N PHE A 44 -28.89 -5.56 -9.45
CA PHE A 44 -29.36 -4.31 -10.07
C PHE A 44 -28.94 -3.02 -9.37
N PHE A 45 -28.04 -3.09 -8.41
CA PHE A 45 -27.52 -1.94 -7.71
C PHE A 45 -26.06 -1.71 -8.03
N ASP A 46 -25.72 -0.47 -8.38
CA ASP A 46 -24.32 -0.04 -8.45
C ASP A 46 -23.80 0.11 -7.02
N VAL A 47 -22.66 -0.52 -6.75
CA VAL A 47 -22.11 -0.65 -5.40
C VAL A 47 -20.90 0.25 -5.24
N TYR A 48 -19.89 0.10 -6.10
CA TYR A 48 -18.70 0.95 -6.10
C TYR A 48 -18.01 1.02 -7.46
N ASP A 49 -17.26 2.10 -7.67
CA ASP A 49 -16.17 2.16 -8.65
C ASP A 49 -14.84 1.87 -7.95
N ALA A 50 -14.01 1.02 -8.55
CA ALA A 50 -12.66 0.77 -8.06
C ALA A 50 -11.63 1.11 -9.14
N GLU A 51 -10.57 1.80 -8.74
CA GLU A 51 -9.47 2.25 -9.59
C GLU A 51 -8.14 1.84 -8.94
N LEU A 52 -7.26 1.21 -9.71
CA LEU A 52 -5.94 0.78 -9.28
C LEU A 52 -4.88 1.60 -10.01
N TYR A 53 -3.93 2.15 -9.24
CA TYR A 53 -2.81 2.91 -9.77
C TYR A 53 -1.48 2.33 -9.25
N SER A 54 -0.44 2.45 -10.07
CA SER A 54 0.94 2.10 -9.73
C SER A 54 1.89 3.13 -10.33
N GLU A 55 3.13 3.17 -9.85
CA GLU A 55 4.13 4.13 -10.34
C GLU A 55 4.40 4.02 -11.85
N ASN A 56 4.41 2.80 -12.41
CA ASN A 56 4.80 2.53 -13.80
C ASN A 56 3.68 1.90 -14.64
N GLY A 57 2.43 1.91 -14.16
CA GLY A 57 1.28 1.31 -14.86
C GLY A 57 1.25 -0.22 -14.83
N HIS A 58 2.20 -0.86 -14.13
CA HIS A 58 2.24 -2.31 -13.94
C HIS A 58 2.08 -2.67 -12.46
N PHE A 59 1.08 -3.48 -12.16
CA PHE A 59 0.86 -3.96 -10.80
C PHE A 59 1.89 -5.02 -10.38
N SER A 60 2.36 -4.90 -9.13
CA SER A 60 3.21 -5.88 -8.45
C SER A 60 2.94 -5.77 -6.94
N TRP A 61 2.80 -6.92 -6.28
CA TRP A 61 2.61 -6.99 -4.82
C TRP A 61 3.83 -6.50 -4.04
N ASP A 62 5.02 -6.58 -4.64
CA ASP A 62 6.29 -6.18 -4.02
C ASP A 62 6.55 -4.67 -4.13
N LYS A 63 5.64 -3.93 -4.77
CA LYS A 63 5.77 -2.50 -5.02
C LYS A 63 4.59 -1.72 -4.43
N PRO A 64 4.78 -0.44 -4.08
CA PRO A 64 3.68 0.42 -3.65
C PRO A 64 2.64 0.60 -4.76
N PHE A 65 1.37 0.56 -4.38
CA PHE A 65 0.24 0.83 -5.27
C PHE A 65 -0.85 1.58 -4.52
N LEU A 66 -1.75 2.22 -5.28
CA LEU A 66 -2.91 2.92 -4.74
C LEU A 66 -4.18 2.26 -5.24
N LEU A 67 -5.00 1.78 -4.31
CA LEU A 67 -6.36 1.32 -4.57
C LEU A 67 -7.36 2.38 -4.10
N LYS A 68 -8.18 2.89 -5.02
CA LYS A 68 -9.25 3.85 -4.74
C LYS A 68 -10.59 3.16 -4.92
N ILE A 69 -11.44 3.20 -3.91
CA ILE A 69 -12.81 2.66 -3.96
C ILE A 69 -13.78 3.80 -3.67
N HIS A 70 -14.68 4.07 -4.61
CA HIS A 70 -15.75 5.06 -4.49
C HIS A 70 -17.10 4.35 -4.34
N TYR A 71 -17.63 4.34 -3.14
CA TYR A 71 -18.93 3.72 -2.85
C TYR A 71 -20.08 4.58 -3.38
N LEU A 72 -20.94 3.98 -4.19
CA LEU A 72 -22.07 4.64 -4.84
C LEU A 72 -23.35 4.61 -3.97
N ARG A 73 -23.22 4.11 -2.75
CA ARG A 73 -24.31 3.91 -1.79
C ARG A 73 -23.88 4.37 -0.41
N SER A 74 -24.87 4.75 0.40
CA SER A 74 -24.66 5.12 1.79
C SER A 74 -24.31 3.88 2.63
N PHE A 75 -23.03 3.62 2.79
CA PHE A 75 -22.51 2.65 3.75
C PHE A 75 -21.75 3.36 4.86
N SER A 76 -21.78 2.82 6.07
CA SER A 76 -20.92 3.33 7.14
C SER A 76 -19.46 2.92 6.85
N GLY A 77 -18.53 3.83 7.09
CA GLY A 77 -17.09 3.54 6.92
C GLY A 77 -16.63 2.34 7.77
N LYS A 78 -17.25 2.14 8.95
CA LYS A 78 -17.01 0.98 9.80
C LYS A 78 -17.43 -0.34 9.12
N ASN A 79 -18.60 -0.38 8.50
CA ASN A 79 -19.06 -1.58 7.80
C ASN A 79 -18.17 -1.86 6.59
N ILE A 80 -17.80 -0.82 5.83
CA ILE A 80 -16.85 -0.93 4.72
C ILE A 80 -15.55 -1.58 5.20
N ALA A 81 -14.89 -1.01 6.21
CA ALA A 81 -13.60 -1.51 6.70
C ALA A 81 -13.68 -2.97 7.17
N ASN A 82 -14.73 -3.31 7.93
CA ASN A 82 -14.94 -4.68 8.41
C ASN A 82 -15.10 -5.69 7.27
N HIS A 83 -15.88 -5.34 6.24
CA HIS A 83 -16.08 -6.20 5.08
C HIS A 83 -14.79 -6.32 4.24
N THR A 84 -14.08 -5.21 4.02
CA THR A 84 -12.82 -5.21 3.25
C THR A 84 -11.73 -6.06 3.93
N VAL A 85 -11.56 -5.95 5.26
CA VAL A 85 -10.59 -6.79 5.99
C VAL A 85 -10.94 -8.27 5.84
N LYS A 86 -12.23 -8.60 5.91
CA LYS A 86 -12.68 -9.99 5.72
C LYS A 86 -12.35 -10.49 4.31
N GLU A 87 -12.65 -9.72 3.26
CA GLU A 87 -12.41 -10.15 1.88
C GLU A 87 -10.93 -10.23 1.50
N ILE A 88 -10.07 -9.39 2.08
CA ILE A 88 -8.61 -9.45 1.84
C ILE A 88 -7.97 -10.65 2.57
N ALA A 89 -8.55 -11.08 3.69
CA ALA A 89 -8.03 -12.17 4.50
C ALA A 89 -8.52 -13.56 4.08
N GLU A 90 -9.55 -13.64 3.23
CA GLU A 90 -10.05 -14.89 2.62
C GLU A 90 -9.16 -15.33 1.44
#